data_AF-A0A9D1NXT2-F1
#
_entry.id   AF-A0A9D1NXT2-F1
#
_cell.length_a   1.000
_cell.length_b   1.000
_cell.length_c   1.000
_cell.angle_alpha   90.00
_cell.angle_beta   90.00
_cell.angle_gamma   90.00
#
_symmetry.space_group_name_H-M   'P 1'
#
loop_
_entity.id
_entity.type
_entity.pdbx_description
1 polymer ?
#
loop_
_entity_poly.entity_id
_entity_poly.type
_entity_poly.pdbx_seq_one_letter_code
_entity_poly.pdbx_strand_id
1 'polypeptide(L)'
;MTEEESRLYEKAVRLAASAHKGQVDKGGTDYIRHPLAVASMLEDGRDRIAAVLHDVVEDTKVTLEELAREFPPDIVEAVRLLTRQPGPDFTYRGYLEEIRKNPMARRVKMADLAHNMDLGRISHPGPEDYARRERYRKSMIFLRQDKEKTMELQAIHHVAVIVSDYRKSRHFYVDLLGFEVIRENFRKERGDYKLDLKLGDCELEIFGIPDSPPRPSYPEACGLRHLAFRVENIEETIAWLNGLGIATEPVRTDEFTGKKMTFFKDPDGLPLELHE
;
A
#
# COMPACT_ATOMS: atom_id res chain seq x y z
N MET A 1 4.59 2.24 32.60
CA MET A 1 4.25 3.52 33.26
C MET A 1 5.01 3.61 34.57
N THR A 2 5.59 4.77 34.85
CA THR A 2 6.08 5.12 36.19
C THR A 2 4.91 5.37 37.14
N GLU A 3 5.16 5.44 38.45
CA GLU A 3 4.12 5.78 39.44
C GLU A 3 3.51 7.17 39.17
N GLU A 4 4.32 8.13 38.72
CA GLU A 4 3.86 9.44 38.30
C GLU A 4 2.94 9.36 37.07
N GLU A 5 3.35 8.62 36.04
CA GLU A 5 2.54 8.42 34.83
C GLU A 5 1.22 7.70 35.14
N SER A 6 1.22 6.71 36.04
CA SER A 6 0.00 6.04 36.47
C SER A 6 -0.97 7.00 37.17
N ARG A 7 -0.48 7.88 38.06
CA ARG A 7 -1.31 8.91 38.71
C ARG A 7 -1.87 9.91 37.69
N LEU A 8 -1.05 10.35 36.73
CA LEU A 8 -1.49 11.26 35.67
C LEU A 8 -2.49 10.58 34.73
N TYR A 9 -2.30 9.30 34.42
CA TYR A 9 -3.22 8.53 33.58
C TYR A 9 -4.59 8.38 34.26
N GLU A 10 -4.64 7.98 35.52
CA GLU A 10 -5.90 7.94 36.28
C GLU A 10 -6.60 9.31 36.32
N LYS A 11 -5.83 10.37 36.51
CA LYS A 11 -6.32 11.74 36.51
C LYS A 11 -6.92 12.12 35.15
N ALA A 12 -6.22 11.83 34.05
CA ALA A 12 -6.71 12.05 32.69
C ALA A 12 -8.00 11.27 32.40
N VAL A 13 -8.07 10.01 32.84
CA VAL A 13 -9.28 9.17 32.67
C VAL A 13 -10.48 9.77 33.41
N ARG A 14 -10.30 10.22 34.66
CA ARG A 14 -11.38 10.87 35.43
C ARG A 14 -11.84 12.16 34.77
N LEU A 15 -10.91 12.98 34.29
CA LEU A 15 -11.21 14.22 33.59
C LEU A 15 -11.98 13.96 32.30
N ALA A 16 -11.46 13.09 31.42
CA ALA A 16 -12.10 12.75 30.15
C ALA A 16 -13.49 12.13 30.35
N ALA A 17 -13.64 11.21 31.32
CA ALA A 17 -14.93 10.60 31.63
C ALA A 17 -15.96 11.63 32.13
N SER A 18 -15.53 12.62 32.91
CA SER A 18 -16.40 13.71 33.36
C SER A 18 -16.74 14.66 32.21
N ALA A 19 -15.77 14.99 31.35
CA ALA A 19 -15.94 15.95 30.27
C ALA A 19 -16.85 15.41 29.15
N HIS A 20 -16.71 14.14 28.78
CA HIS A 20 -17.52 13.47 27.76
C HIS A 20 -18.82 12.86 28.32
N LYS A 21 -19.20 13.16 29.57
CA LYS A 21 -20.38 12.56 30.21
C LYS A 21 -21.65 12.85 29.40
N GLY A 22 -22.28 11.78 28.91
CA GLY A 22 -23.50 11.85 28.10
C GLY A 22 -23.25 11.99 26.58
N GLN A 23 -21.99 12.08 26.15
CA GLN A 23 -21.62 11.99 24.74
C GLN A 23 -21.63 10.53 24.30
N VAL A 24 -22.12 10.27 23.08
CA VAL A 24 -22.14 8.95 22.47
C VAL A 24 -21.41 8.96 21.14
N ASP A 25 -20.79 7.83 20.78
CA ASP A 25 -20.23 7.62 19.45
C ASP A 25 -21.32 7.36 18.40
N LYS A 26 -20.91 7.17 17.15
CA LYS A 26 -21.83 6.90 16.03
C LYS A 26 -22.62 5.59 16.18
N GLY A 27 -22.16 4.68 17.04
CA GLY A 27 -22.83 3.43 17.37
C GLY A 27 -23.71 3.52 18.61
N GLY A 28 -23.90 4.72 19.18
CA GLY A 28 -24.69 4.94 20.39
C GLY A 28 -24.01 4.50 21.69
N THR A 29 -22.71 4.22 21.65
CA THR A 29 -21.92 3.80 22.81
C THR A 29 -21.31 5.01 23.51
N ASP A 30 -21.14 4.95 24.83
CA ASP A 30 -20.48 6.01 25.61
C ASP A 30 -19.11 6.39 25.03
N TYR A 31 -18.94 7.69 24.73
CA TYR A 31 -17.80 8.21 23.99
C TYR A 31 -16.47 7.94 24.68
N ILE A 32 -16.44 7.87 26.02
CA ILE A 32 -15.20 7.61 26.78
C ILE A 32 -14.49 6.30 26.38
N ARG A 33 -15.22 5.34 25.81
CA ARG A 33 -14.62 4.11 25.28
C ARG A 33 -13.67 4.35 24.12
N HIS A 34 -13.89 5.40 23.32
CA HIS A 34 -13.01 5.76 22.21
C HIS A 34 -11.61 6.19 22.70
N PRO A 35 -11.45 7.25 23.54
CA PRO A 35 -10.13 7.65 24.03
C PRO A 35 -9.40 6.53 24.79
N LEU A 36 -10.13 5.69 25.55
CA LEU A 36 -9.54 4.53 26.23
C LEU A 36 -9.03 3.47 25.25
N ALA A 37 -9.78 3.19 24.19
CA ALA A 37 -9.36 2.26 23.16
C ALA A 37 -8.13 2.79 22.40
N VAL A 38 -8.10 4.07 22.03
CA VAL A 38 -6.90 4.70 21.43
C VAL A 38 -5.69 4.57 22.37
N ALA A 39 -5.86 4.86 23.66
CA ALA A 39 -4.80 4.71 24.65
C ALA A 39 -4.37 3.25 24.85
N SER A 40 -5.22 2.26 24.60
CA SER A 40 -4.83 0.84 24.70
C SER A 40 -3.92 0.37 23.56
N MET A 41 -3.87 1.12 22.45
CA MET A 41 -3.03 0.82 21.28
C MET A 41 -1.59 1.38 21.40
N LEU A 42 -1.29 2.08 22.50
CA LEU A 42 -0.02 2.76 22.75
C LEU A 42 0.69 2.10 23.93
N GLU A 43 2.03 2.03 23.86
CA GLU A 43 2.84 1.41 24.91
C GLU A 43 3.33 2.43 25.95
N ASP A 44 3.78 3.60 25.48
CA ASP A 44 4.37 4.65 26.32
C ASP A 44 3.34 5.32 27.25
N GLY A 45 3.74 5.60 28.50
CA GLY A 45 2.85 6.14 29.51
C GLY A 45 2.29 7.52 29.18
N ARG A 46 3.14 8.41 28.66
CA ARG A 46 2.75 9.79 28.32
C ARG A 46 1.90 9.83 27.05
N ASP A 47 2.23 9.03 26.05
CA ASP A 47 1.41 8.86 24.86
C ASP A 47 -0.02 8.42 25.21
N ARG A 48 -0.15 7.48 26.16
CA ARG A 48 -1.44 6.99 26.64
C ARG A 48 -2.23 8.08 27.37
N ILE A 49 -1.58 8.95 28.13
CA ILE A 49 -2.22 10.10 28.77
C ILE A 49 -2.73 11.08 27.71
N ALA A 50 -1.89 11.43 26.74
CA ALA A 50 -2.29 12.31 25.64
C ALA A 50 -3.44 11.72 24.80
N ALA A 51 -3.44 10.40 24.56
CA ALA A 51 -4.53 9.70 23.90
C ALA A 51 -5.84 9.73 24.67
N VAL A 52 -5.83 9.66 26.00
CA VAL A 52 -7.07 9.80 26.79
C VAL A 52 -7.64 11.22 26.68
N LEU A 53 -6.78 12.23 26.52
CA LEU A 53 -7.17 13.64 26.49
C LEU A 53 -7.41 14.21 25.08
N HIS A 54 -7.13 13.44 24.02
CA HIS A 54 -6.95 14.01 22.68
C HIS A 54 -8.16 14.75 22.10
N ASP A 55 -9.38 14.34 22.47
CA ASP A 55 -10.64 14.98 22.03
C ASP A 55 -11.26 15.88 23.09
N VAL A 56 -10.69 15.93 24.30
CA VAL A 56 -11.30 16.65 25.43
C VAL A 56 -11.46 18.13 25.11
N VAL A 57 -10.47 18.74 24.47
CA VAL A 57 -10.54 20.16 24.09
C VAL A 57 -11.41 20.37 22.83
N GLU A 58 -11.40 19.43 21.89
CA GLU A 58 -12.15 19.55 20.63
C GLU A 58 -13.67 19.39 20.84
N ASP A 59 -14.08 18.45 21.69
CA ASP A 59 -15.47 18.02 21.81
C ASP A 59 -16.16 18.46 23.10
N THR A 60 -15.44 19.08 24.04
CA THR A 60 -16.00 19.48 25.34
C THR A 60 -15.72 20.95 25.66
N LYS A 61 -16.06 21.39 26.88
CA LYS A 61 -15.83 22.77 27.35
C LYS A 61 -14.45 22.97 28.00
N VAL A 62 -13.69 21.90 28.19
CA VAL A 62 -12.37 21.96 28.83
C VAL A 62 -11.41 22.75 27.93
N THR A 63 -10.64 23.65 28.54
CA THR A 63 -9.67 24.47 27.79
C THR A 63 -8.23 24.00 27.95
N LEU A 64 -7.34 24.43 27.04
CA LEU A 64 -5.91 24.12 27.13
C LEU A 64 -5.28 24.74 28.38
N GLU A 65 -5.76 25.90 28.83
CA GLU A 65 -5.30 26.54 30.07
C GLU A 65 -5.66 25.73 31.31
N GLU A 66 -6.81 25.07 31.31
CA GLU A 66 -7.21 24.15 32.38
C GLU A 66 -6.30 22.91 32.38
N LEU A 67 -6.06 22.30 31.22
CA LEU A 67 -5.13 21.17 31.10
C LEU A 67 -3.69 21.54 31.51
N ALA A 68 -3.23 22.74 31.17
CA ALA A 68 -1.88 23.23 31.50
C ALA A 68 -1.62 23.38 33.01
N ARG A 69 -2.67 23.54 33.82
CA ARG A 69 -2.55 23.56 35.30
C ARG A 69 -2.41 22.16 35.89
N GLU A 70 -2.78 21.14 35.12
CA GLU A 70 -3.02 19.79 35.62
C GLU A 70 -2.10 18.72 35.06
N PHE A 71 -1.49 18.97 33.89
CA PHE A 71 -0.66 18.03 33.14
C PHE A 71 0.66 18.65 32.66
N PRO A 72 1.70 17.82 32.48
CA PRO A 72 2.98 18.24 31.91
C PRO A 72 2.88 18.96 30.56
N PRO A 73 3.75 19.95 30.26
CA PRO A 73 3.70 20.74 29.02
C PRO A 73 3.79 19.93 27.72
N ASP A 74 4.53 18.83 27.70
CA ASP A 74 4.67 17.96 26.53
C ASP A 74 3.37 17.24 26.17
N ILE A 75 2.62 16.78 27.18
CA ILE A 75 1.28 16.18 27.00
C ILE A 75 0.30 17.23 26.51
N VAL A 76 0.30 18.42 27.13
CA VAL A 76 -0.61 19.52 26.74
C VAL A 76 -0.32 20.00 25.31
N GLU A 77 0.95 20.09 24.93
CA GLU A 77 1.35 20.42 23.55
C GLU A 77 0.89 19.35 22.55
N ALA A 78 0.98 18.07 22.90
CA ALA A 78 0.45 17.00 22.05
C ALA A 78 -1.08 17.12 21.88
N VAL A 79 -1.83 17.35 22.96
CA VAL A 79 -3.28 17.55 22.92
C VAL A 79 -3.66 18.78 22.09
N ARG A 80 -2.90 19.89 22.23
CA ARG A 80 -3.08 21.09 21.41
C ARG A 80 -2.93 20.80 19.92
N LEU A 81 -1.90 20.04 19.54
CA LEU A 81 -1.66 19.65 18.14
C LEU A 81 -2.71 18.67 17.60
N LEU A 82 -3.30 17.85 18.48
CA LEU A 82 -4.36 16.90 18.12
C LEU A 82 -5.72 17.59 17.95
N THR A 83 -5.96 18.65 18.69
CA THR A 83 -7.18 19.47 18.61
C THR A 83 -7.20 20.30 17.33
N ARG A 84 -8.23 20.11 16.50
CA ARG A 84 -8.41 20.91 15.28
C ARG A 84 -8.86 22.32 15.63
N GLN A 85 -8.25 23.30 14.96
CA GLN A 85 -8.65 24.70 15.04
C GLN A 85 -9.05 25.19 13.64
N PRO A 86 -10.32 24.99 13.23
CA PRO A 86 -10.80 25.47 11.94
C PRO A 86 -10.75 27.00 11.89
N GLY A 87 -10.14 27.54 10.84
CA GLY A 87 -10.04 28.97 10.58
C GLY A 87 -9.79 29.22 9.09
N PRO A 88 -9.72 30.49 8.65
CA PRO A 88 -9.56 30.85 7.23
C PRO A 88 -8.35 30.18 6.55
N ASP A 89 -7.26 30.00 7.30
CA ASP A 89 -6.01 29.44 6.80
C ASP A 89 -5.84 27.94 7.10
N PHE A 90 -6.87 27.28 7.67
CA PHE A 90 -6.78 25.87 8.03
C PHE A 90 -6.73 24.99 6.79
N THR A 91 -5.66 24.21 6.65
CA THR A 91 -5.59 23.10 5.70
C THR A 91 -5.35 21.80 6.44
N TYR A 92 -6.07 20.75 6.05
CA TYR A 92 -5.89 19.43 6.66
C TYR A 92 -4.47 18.89 6.47
N ARG A 93 -3.84 19.20 5.34
CA ARG A 93 -2.43 18.86 5.09
C ARG A 93 -1.49 19.59 6.06
N GLY A 94 -1.64 20.91 6.22
CA GLY A 94 -0.83 21.68 7.16
C GLY A 94 -0.99 21.19 8.61
N TYR A 95 -2.21 20.84 9.01
CA TYR A 95 -2.48 20.21 10.30
C TYR A 95 -1.69 18.89 10.49
N LEU A 96 -1.70 18.00 9.49
CA LEU A 96 -0.90 16.77 9.55
C LEU A 96 0.61 17.04 9.53
N GLU A 97 1.08 18.10 8.86
CA GLU A 97 2.48 18.51 8.85
C GLU A 97 2.96 18.93 10.23
N GLU A 98 2.16 19.67 11.00
CA GLU A 98 2.47 20.03 12.39
C GLU A 98 2.44 18.81 13.32
N ILE A 99 1.42 17.95 13.22
CA ILE A 99 1.37 16.70 13.99
C ILE A 99 2.61 15.85 13.75
N ARG A 100 3.06 15.75 12.48
CA ARG A 100 4.21 14.93 12.11
C ARG A 100 5.51 15.37 12.77
N LYS A 101 5.64 16.65 13.15
CA LYS A 101 6.82 17.21 13.85
C LYS A 101 6.88 16.83 15.34
N ASN A 102 5.75 16.45 15.95
CA ASN A 102 5.68 16.05 17.35
C ASN A 102 5.49 14.52 17.45
N PRO A 103 6.48 13.75 17.96
CA PRO A 103 6.40 12.29 17.99
C PRO A 103 5.21 11.74 18.78
N MET A 104 4.85 12.37 19.90
CA MET A 104 3.72 11.95 20.74
C MET A 104 2.39 12.19 20.00
N ALA A 105 2.17 13.42 19.51
CA ALA A 105 0.97 13.75 18.74
C ALA A 105 0.82 12.85 17.51
N ARG A 106 1.93 12.57 16.81
CA ARG A 106 1.95 11.66 15.66
C ARG A 106 1.51 10.26 16.01
N ARG A 107 2.07 9.65 17.06
CA ARG A 107 1.71 8.28 17.50
C ARG A 107 0.26 8.22 17.95
N VAL A 108 -0.19 9.19 18.74
CA VAL A 108 -1.59 9.29 19.16
C VAL A 108 -2.52 9.45 17.96
N LYS A 109 -2.18 10.31 16.98
CA LYS A 109 -3.01 10.49 15.78
C LYS A 109 -3.08 9.23 14.94
N MET A 110 -1.99 8.48 14.84
CA MET A 110 -1.98 7.19 14.14
C MET A 110 -2.86 6.15 14.84
N ALA A 111 -2.84 6.08 16.17
CA ALA A 111 -3.71 5.21 16.95
C ALA A 111 -5.20 5.60 16.80
N ASP A 112 -5.51 6.89 16.88
CA ASP A 112 -6.85 7.44 16.63
C ASP A 112 -7.36 7.04 15.23
N LEU A 113 -6.58 7.32 14.18
CA LEU A 113 -6.93 6.94 12.81
C LEU A 113 -7.14 5.43 12.68
N ALA A 114 -6.29 4.61 13.30
CA ALA A 114 -6.42 3.15 13.25
C ALA A 114 -7.74 2.68 13.89
N HIS A 115 -8.08 3.23 15.06
CA HIS A 115 -9.33 2.93 15.73
C HIS A 115 -10.57 3.40 14.95
N ASN A 116 -10.47 4.54 14.28
CA ASN A 116 -11.54 5.13 13.46
C ASN A 116 -11.70 4.47 12.08
N MET A 117 -10.70 3.72 11.61
CA MET A 117 -10.75 2.93 10.37
C MET A 117 -11.32 1.53 10.56
N ASP A 118 -11.56 1.10 11.80
CA ASP A 118 -12.15 -0.21 12.09
C ASP A 118 -13.64 -0.24 11.72
N LEU A 119 -13.93 -0.73 10.51
CA LEU A 119 -15.28 -0.89 10.01
C LEU A 119 -16.06 -2.00 10.74
N GLY A 120 -15.40 -2.90 11.49
CA GLY A 120 -16.07 -3.93 12.28
C GLY A 120 -16.98 -3.36 13.37
N ARG A 121 -16.80 -2.08 13.72
CA ARG A 121 -17.64 -1.34 14.67
C ARG A 121 -18.96 -0.84 14.08
N ILE A 122 -19.14 -0.94 12.76
CA ILE A 122 -20.31 -0.44 12.05
C ILE A 122 -21.11 -1.64 11.56
N SER A 123 -22.37 -1.76 11.99
CA SER A 123 -23.19 -2.93 11.65
C SER A 123 -23.44 -3.09 10.16
N HIS A 124 -23.57 -1.98 9.42
CA HIS A 124 -23.84 -1.96 7.97
C HIS A 124 -23.06 -0.82 7.30
N PRO A 125 -21.75 -0.98 7.05
CA PRO A 125 -20.92 0.08 6.49
C PRO A 125 -21.34 0.43 5.06
N GLY A 126 -21.51 1.72 4.79
CA GLY A 126 -21.90 2.23 3.47
C GLY A 126 -20.75 2.85 2.67
N PRO A 127 -20.99 3.32 1.43
CA PRO A 127 -19.97 3.97 0.60
C PRO A 127 -19.24 5.13 1.30
N GLU A 128 -19.93 5.88 2.15
CA GLU A 128 -19.33 6.99 2.92
C GLU A 128 -18.29 6.52 3.95
N ASP A 129 -18.47 5.34 4.55
CA ASP A 129 -17.53 4.76 5.50
C ASP A 129 -16.26 4.28 4.81
N TYR A 130 -16.39 3.66 3.63
CA TYR A 130 -15.24 3.29 2.80
C TYR A 130 -14.48 4.52 2.30
N ALA A 131 -15.20 5.56 1.86
CA ALA A 131 -14.58 6.83 1.47
C ALA A 131 -13.86 7.49 2.65
N ARG A 132 -14.43 7.45 3.86
CA ARG A 132 -13.79 7.93 5.09
C ARG A 132 -12.53 7.12 5.43
N ARG A 133 -12.62 5.80 5.38
CA ARG A 133 -11.48 4.89 5.61
C ARG A 133 -10.35 5.19 4.63
N GLU A 134 -10.66 5.43 3.35
CA GLU A 134 -9.64 5.77 2.37
C GLU A 134 -8.99 7.13 2.65
N ARG A 135 -9.76 8.13 3.09
CA ARG A 135 -9.19 9.42 3.55
C ARG A 135 -8.24 9.22 4.74
N TYR A 136 -8.65 8.45 5.74
CA TYR A 136 -7.81 8.15 6.91
C TYR A 136 -6.58 7.31 6.57
N ARG A 137 -6.69 6.38 5.61
CA ARG A 137 -5.56 5.60 5.10
C ARG A 137 -4.49 6.52 4.49
N LYS A 138 -4.90 7.51 3.69
CA LYS A 138 -4.00 8.52 3.12
C LYS A 138 -3.30 9.34 4.22
N SER A 139 -4.03 9.79 5.24
CA SER A 139 -3.45 10.47 6.41
C SER A 139 -2.44 9.59 7.15
N MET A 140 -2.77 8.31 7.36
CA MET A 140 -1.88 7.37 8.03
C MET A 140 -0.59 7.13 7.23
N ILE A 141 -0.67 7.00 5.90
CA ILE A 141 0.52 6.90 5.04
C ILE A 141 1.39 8.15 5.19
N PHE A 142 0.78 9.33 5.13
CA PHE A 142 1.50 10.60 5.28
C PHE A 142 2.19 10.72 6.66
N LEU A 143 1.53 10.31 7.74
CA LEU A 143 2.10 10.34 9.09
C LEU A 143 3.16 9.25 9.32
N ARG A 144 3.07 8.11 8.62
CA ARG A 144 4.08 7.04 8.66
C ARG A 144 5.35 7.38 7.87
N GLN A 145 5.25 8.26 6.88
CA GLN A 145 6.40 8.75 6.13
C GLN A 145 7.29 9.62 7.03
N ASP A 146 8.12 8.96 7.83
CA ASP A 146 9.40 9.55 8.18
C ASP A 146 10.16 9.78 6.87
N LYS A 147 10.79 10.94 6.72
CA LYS A 147 11.66 11.23 5.55
C LYS A 147 12.84 10.25 5.44
N GLU A 148 12.97 9.29 6.35
CA GLU A 148 14.00 8.27 6.35
C GLU A 148 13.47 6.93 5.81
N LYS A 149 13.75 6.71 4.52
CA LYS A 149 13.80 5.42 3.81
C LYS A 149 12.52 4.58 3.83
N THR A 150 11.49 5.04 3.10
CA THR A 150 10.61 4.09 2.42
C THR A 150 11.36 3.48 1.23
N MET A 151 11.25 2.15 1.03
CA MET A 151 11.77 1.52 -0.17
C MET A 151 10.95 2.00 -1.38
N GLU A 152 11.55 2.84 -2.21
CA GLU A 152 10.94 3.38 -3.44
C GLU A 152 11.32 2.48 -4.63
N LEU A 153 10.46 1.52 -4.95
CA LEU A 153 10.55 0.79 -6.22
C LEU A 153 10.02 1.69 -7.33
N GLN A 154 10.88 2.05 -8.29
CA GLN A 154 10.55 3.00 -9.36
C GLN A 154 9.89 2.32 -10.58
N ALA A 155 10.43 1.18 -10.98
CA ALA A 155 9.98 0.40 -12.13
C ALA A 155 10.46 -1.05 -12.01
N ILE A 156 9.93 -1.92 -12.86
CA ILE A 156 10.53 -3.24 -13.09
C ILE A 156 11.78 -3.00 -13.95
N HIS A 157 12.96 -3.30 -13.40
CA HIS A 157 14.21 -3.17 -14.16
C HIS A 157 14.33 -4.28 -15.22
N HIS A 158 14.05 -5.53 -14.83
CA HIS A 158 14.12 -6.66 -15.75
C HIS A 158 13.22 -7.80 -15.30
N VAL A 159 12.87 -8.66 -16.25
CA VAL A 159 12.22 -9.94 -16.05
C VAL A 159 13.10 -11.03 -16.65
N ALA A 160 13.37 -12.09 -15.90
CA ALA A 160 14.18 -13.21 -16.36
C ALA A 160 13.33 -14.45 -16.67
N VAL A 161 13.59 -15.08 -17.82
CA VAL A 161 12.96 -16.32 -18.27
C VAL A 161 14.04 -17.35 -18.57
N ILE A 162 13.84 -18.58 -18.08
CA ILE A 162 14.69 -19.72 -18.41
C ILE A 162 14.03 -20.47 -19.57
N VAL A 163 14.82 -20.82 -20.58
CA VAL A 163 14.38 -21.54 -21.79
C VAL A 163 15.23 -22.80 -22.00
N SER A 164 14.63 -23.88 -22.50
CA SER A 164 15.32 -25.16 -22.67
C SER A 164 16.18 -25.21 -23.93
N ASP A 165 15.73 -24.57 -25.01
CA ASP A 165 16.46 -24.47 -26.28
C ASP A 165 16.74 -23.00 -26.60
N TYR A 166 17.99 -22.60 -26.41
CA TYR A 166 18.43 -21.23 -26.65
C TYR A 166 18.17 -20.77 -28.09
N ARG A 167 18.45 -21.61 -29.10
CA ARG A 167 18.35 -21.20 -30.50
C ARG A 167 16.90 -21.00 -30.91
N LYS A 168 16.02 -21.92 -30.49
CA LYS A 168 14.58 -21.83 -30.73
C LYS A 168 13.98 -20.59 -30.07
N SER A 169 14.38 -20.30 -28.82
CA SER A 169 13.88 -19.14 -28.09
C SER A 169 14.45 -17.83 -28.60
N ARG A 170 15.73 -17.77 -28.99
CA ARG A 170 16.29 -16.60 -29.66
C ARG A 170 15.54 -16.29 -30.96
N HIS A 171 15.27 -17.30 -31.79
CA HIS A 171 14.50 -17.13 -33.01
C HIS A 171 13.10 -16.58 -32.72
N PHE A 172 12.41 -17.15 -31.73
CA PHE A 172 11.09 -16.70 -31.33
C PHE A 172 11.07 -15.25 -30.83
N TYR A 173 11.89 -14.92 -29.83
CA TYR A 173 11.87 -13.59 -29.22
C TYR A 173 12.49 -12.50 -30.12
N VAL A 174 13.57 -12.81 -30.85
CA VAL A 174 14.26 -11.80 -31.68
C VAL A 174 13.67 -11.75 -33.08
N ASP A 175 13.66 -12.87 -33.80
CA ASP A 175 13.36 -12.86 -35.23
C ASP A 175 11.85 -12.81 -35.50
N LEU A 176 11.04 -13.49 -34.68
CA LEU A 176 9.58 -13.48 -34.83
C LEU A 176 8.96 -12.29 -34.10
N LEU A 177 9.20 -12.14 -32.79
CA LEU A 177 8.59 -11.06 -32.00
C LEU A 177 9.26 -9.69 -32.16
N GLY A 178 10.45 -9.63 -32.78
CA GLY A 178 11.10 -8.37 -33.14
C GLY A 178 11.80 -7.64 -31.99
N PHE A 179 12.13 -8.33 -30.88
CA PHE A 179 12.85 -7.69 -29.78
C PHE A 179 14.26 -7.26 -30.20
N GLU A 180 14.64 -6.04 -29.81
CA GLU A 180 16.01 -5.52 -30.01
C GLU A 180 16.96 -6.19 -29.01
N VAL A 181 18.07 -6.74 -29.51
CA VAL A 181 19.12 -7.37 -28.69
C VAL A 181 20.00 -6.28 -28.08
N ILE A 182 20.07 -6.25 -26.74
CA ILE A 182 21.00 -5.39 -25.99
C ILE A 182 22.36 -6.06 -25.89
N ARG A 183 22.38 -7.34 -25.49
CA ARG A 183 23.59 -8.13 -25.27
C ARG A 183 23.30 -9.61 -25.38
N GLU A 184 24.24 -10.36 -25.93
CA GLU A 184 24.13 -11.80 -26.20
C GLU A 184 25.44 -12.47 -25.81
N ASN A 185 25.42 -13.32 -24.78
CA ASN A 185 26.62 -13.88 -24.18
C ASN A 185 26.50 -15.39 -23.94
N PHE A 186 27.52 -16.14 -24.38
CA PHE A 186 27.71 -17.52 -23.94
C PHE A 186 28.57 -17.56 -22.67
N ARG A 187 28.04 -18.10 -21.57
CA ARG A 187 28.73 -18.15 -20.27
C ARG A 187 29.47 -19.49 -20.15
N LYS A 188 30.69 -19.53 -20.67
CA LYS A 188 31.53 -20.75 -20.78
C LYS A 188 31.57 -21.62 -19.52
N GLU A 189 31.71 -21.00 -18.34
CA GLU A 189 31.79 -21.73 -17.06
C GLU A 189 30.47 -22.40 -16.64
N ARG A 190 29.33 -21.88 -17.12
CA ARG A 190 27.99 -22.40 -16.83
C ARG A 190 27.43 -23.26 -17.96
N GLY A 191 28.02 -23.19 -19.15
CA GLY A 191 27.57 -23.94 -20.32
C GLY A 191 26.23 -23.48 -20.88
N ASP A 192 25.84 -22.23 -20.65
CA ASP A 192 24.53 -21.68 -21.02
C ASP A 192 24.65 -20.31 -21.71
N TYR A 193 23.52 -19.81 -22.21
CA TYR A 193 23.42 -18.49 -22.84
C TYR A 193 22.64 -17.51 -21.96
N LYS A 194 23.06 -16.23 -22.00
CA LYS A 194 22.30 -15.08 -21.49
C LYS A 194 22.08 -14.10 -22.63
N LEU A 195 20.83 -13.84 -22.96
CA LEU A 195 20.40 -12.91 -24.01
C LEU A 195 19.49 -11.86 -23.36
N ASP A 196 19.87 -10.59 -23.45
CA ASP A 196 19.09 -9.51 -22.86
C ASP A 196 18.47 -8.67 -23.97
N LEU A 197 17.16 -8.47 -23.86
CA LEU A 197 16.29 -7.89 -24.87
C LEU A 197 15.64 -6.62 -24.35
N LYS A 198 15.49 -5.63 -25.22
CA LYS A 198 14.95 -4.32 -24.86
C LYS A 198 13.42 -4.28 -24.95
N LEU A 199 12.77 -3.70 -23.95
CA LEU A 199 11.32 -3.44 -23.93
C LEU A 199 10.98 -2.16 -23.14
N GLY A 200 10.96 -1.02 -23.83
CA GLY A 200 10.79 0.27 -23.15
C GLY A 200 11.89 0.51 -22.12
N ASP A 201 11.48 0.79 -20.87
CA ASP A 201 12.40 0.97 -19.72
C ASP A 201 12.71 -0.35 -18.96
N CYS A 202 12.21 -1.49 -19.44
CA CYS A 202 12.44 -2.82 -18.86
C CYS A 202 13.29 -3.68 -19.80
N GLU A 203 14.08 -4.61 -19.23
CA GLU A 203 14.77 -5.66 -19.97
C GLU A 203 14.05 -7.01 -19.83
N LEU A 204 14.02 -7.80 -20.90
CA LEU A 204 13.68 -9.22 -20.86
C LEU A 204 14.97 -10.03 -20.98
N GLU A 205 15.34 -10.75 -19.93
CA GLU A 205 16.52 -11.61 -19.90
C GLU A 205 16.13 -13.06 -20.21
N ILE A 206 16.69 -13.63 -21.26
CA ILE A 206 16.53 -15.02 -21.67
C ILE A 206 17.78 -15.81 -21.26
N PHE A 207 17.60 -16.77 -20.36
CA PHE A 207 18.61 -17.71 -19.93
C PHE A 207 18.40 -19.07 -20.60
N GLY A 208 19.20 -19.36 -21.62
CA GLY A 208 19.18 -20.65 -22.32
C GLY A 208 19.97 -21.70 -21.55
N ILE A 209 19.34 -22.31 -20.54
CA ILE A 209 19.96 -23.29 -19.62
C ILE A 209 19.45 -24.69 -20.00
N PRO A 210 20.29 -25.53 -20.63
CA PRO A 210 19.90 -26.89 -20.99
C PRO A 210 19.43 -27.71 -19.78
N ASP A 211 18.54 -28.67 -20.01
CA ASP A 211 18.03 -29.62 -19.01
C ASP A 211 17.27 -28.99 -17.81
N SER A 212 16.88 -27.72 -17.93
CA SER A 212 16.01 -27.07 -16.94
C SER A 212 14.64 -27.78 -16.85
N PRO A 213 14.05 -27.91 -15.65
CA PRO A 213 12.78 -28.59 -15.49
C PRO A 213 11.67 -27.81 -16.23
N PRO A 214 10.73 -28.51 -16.89
CA PRO A 214 9.63 -27.85 -17.58
C PRO A 214 8.75 -27.13 -16.56
N ARG A 215 8.29 -25.93 -16.94
CA ARG A 215 7.33 -25.17 -16.14
C ARG A 215 5.97 -25.89 -16.14
N PRO A 216 5.34 -26.12 -14.98
CA PRO A 216 3.95 -26.55 -14.94
C PRO A 216 3.05 -25.40 -15.42
N SER A 217 2.41 -25.55 -16.58
CA SER A 217 1.41 -24.59 -17.06
C SER A 217 -0.01 -24.91 -16.59
N TYR A 218 -0.27 -26.16 -16.23
CA TYR A 218 -1.51 -26.56 -15.58
C TYR A 218 -1.28 -27.75 -14.63
N PRO A 219 -1.83 -27.73 -13.39
CA PRO A 219 -2.45 -26.57 -12.74
C PRO A 219 -1.44 -25.42 -12.55
N GLU A 220 -1.92 -24.18 -12.48
CA GLU A 220 -1.05 -23.02 -12.26
C GLU A 220 -0.35 -23.11 -10.89
N ALA A 221 0.95 -22.84 -10.85
CA ALA A 221 1.73 -22.81 -9.60
C ALA A 221 1.80 -21.39 -9.01
N CYS A 222 2.01 -21.28 -7.70
CA CYS A 222 2.32 -20.00 -7.05
C CYS A 222 3.62 -19.40 -7.63
N GLY A 223 3.62 -18.10 -7.95
CA GLY A 223 4.77 -17.41 -8.54
C GLY A 223 4.39 -16.64 -9.81
N LEU A 224 5.31 -16.56 -10.77
CA LEU A 224 5.06 -15.89 -12.05
C LEU A 224 4.04 -16.69 -12.88
N ARG A 225 2.87 -16.09 -13.10
CA ARG A 225 1.75 -16.72 -13.81
C ARG A 225 1.88 -16.63 -15.32
N HIS A 226 2.21 -15.45 -15.85
CA HIS A 226 2.41 -15.16 -17.27
C HIS A 226 3.12 -13.81 -17.42
N LEU A 227 3.55 -13.49 -18.64
CA LEU A 227 4.04 -12.16 -19.01
C LEU A 227 3.06 -11.50 -19.97
N ALA A 228 2.68 -10.26 -19.71
CA ALA A 228 1.75 -9.51 -20.55
C ALA A 228 2.46 -8.38 -21.29
N PHE A 229 2.18 -8.25 -22.58
CA PHE A 229 2.66 -7.18 -23.44
C PHE A 229 1.50 -6.28 -23.85
N ARG A 230 1.69 -4.98 -23.66
CA ARG A 230 0.72 -4.00 -24.10
C ARG A 230 0.80 -3.83 -25.63
N VAL A 231 -0.36 -3.83 -26.27
CA VAL A 231 -0.49 -3.55 -27.72
C VAL A 231 -1.57 -2.50 -27.96
N GLU A 232 -1.51 -1.80 -29.08
CA GLU A 232 -2.52 -0.80 -29.44
C GLU A 232 -3.79 -1.42 -30.05
N ASN A 233 -3.63 -2.53 -30.79
CA ASN A 233 -4.71 -3.22 -31.48
C ASN A 233 -4.47 -4.75 -31.42
N ILE A 234 -5.34 -5.46 -30.72
CA ILE A 234 -5.21 -6.90 -30.55
C ILE A 234 -5.48 -7.66 -31.84
N GLU A 235 -6.47 -7.26 -32.63
CA GLU A 235 -6.81 -7.96 -33.86
C GLU A 235 -5.66 -7.93 -34.88
N GLU A 236 -5.00 -6.78 -35.05
CA GLU A 236 -3.84 -6.64 -35.93
C GLU A 236 -2.65 -7.46 -35.45
N THR A 237 -2.38 -7.44 -34.13
CA THR A 237 -1.29 -8.20 -33.54
C THR A 237 -1.52 -9.72 -33.67
N ILE A 238 -2.76 -10.18 -33.45
CA ILE A 238 -3.15 -11.58 -33.66
C ILE A 238 -2.94 -12.00 -35.12
N ALA A 239 -3.38 -11.19 -36.08
CA ALA A 239 -3.22 -11.49 -37.50
C ALA A 239 -1.74 -11.62 -37.88
N TRP A 240 -0.89 -10.73 -37.34
CA TRP A 240 0.56 -10.78 -37.54
C TRP A 240 1.19 -12.05 -36.93
N LEU A 241 0.88 -12.38 -35.67
CA LEU A 241 1.40 -13.59 -35.01
C LEU A 241 0.98 -14.87 -35.76
N ASN A 242 -0.29 -14.98 -36.13
CA ASN A 242 -0.80 -16.13 -36.88
C ASN A 242 -0.14 -16.23 -38.27
N GLY A 243 0.16 -15.10 -38.91
CA GLY A 243 0.92 -15.03 -40.17
C GLY A 243 2.35 -15.55 -40.05
N LEU A 244 2.95 -15.44 -38.86
CA LEU A 244 4.26 -16.03 -38.51
C LEU A 244 4.14 -17.50 -38.04
N GLY A 245 2.94 -18.07 -38.03
CA GLY A 245 2.69 -19.44 -37.56
C GLY A 245 2.59 -19.58 -36.03
N ILE A 246 2.46 -18.48 -35.29
CA ILE A 246 2.28 -18.49 -33.83
C ILE A 246 0.79 -18.46 -33.52
N ALA A 247 0.26 -19.57 -32.99
CA ALA A 247 -1.15 -19.68 -32.65
C ALA A 247 -1.51 -18.86 -31.39
N THR A 248 -2.63 -18.16 -31.46
CA THR A 248 -3.22 -17.42 -30.34
C THR A 248 -4.50 -18.08 -29.85
N GLU A 249 -4.84 -17.90 -28.57
CA GLU A 249 -6.14 -18.25 -28.00
C GLU A 249 -7.25 -17.31 -28.51
N PRO A 250 -8.54 -17.66 -28.32
CA PRO A 250 -9.63 -16.73 -28.60
C PRO A 250 -9.52 -15.46 -27.77
N VAL A 251 -9.84 -14.31 -28.38
CA VAL A 251 -9.91 -13.01 -27.71
C VAL A 251 -10.96 -13.06 -26.59
N ARG A 252 -10.59 -12.48 -25.45
CA ARG A 252 -11.45 -12.28 -24.28
C ARG A 252 -11.50 -10.81 -23.94
N THR A 253 -12.49 -10.42 -23.13
CA THR A 253 -12.60 -9.07 -22.57
C THR A 253 -12.45 -9.17 -21.06
N ASP A 254 -11.58 -8.35 -20.48
CA ASP A 254 -11.43 -8.25 -19.02
C ASP A 254 -12.68 -7.59 -18.40
N GLU A 255 -13.26 -8.23 -17.39
CA GLU A 255 -14.56 -7.82 -16.83
C GLU A 255 -14.52 -6.50 -16.05
N PHE A 256 -13.34 -6.08 -15.58
CA PHE A 256 -13.18 -4.89 -14.76
C PHE A 256 -12.71 -3.67 -15.55
N THR A 257 -11.87 -3.90 -16.57
CA THR A 257 -11.31 -2.84 -17.42
C THR A 257 -12.04 -2.70 -18.75
N GLY A 258 -12.79 -3.72 -19.17
CA GLY A 258 -13.49 -3.76 -20.47
C GLY A 258 -12.55 -3.88 -21.67
N LYS A 259 -11.25 -4.10 -21.44
CA LYS A 259 -10.23 -4.17 -22.48
C LYS A 259 -10.10 -5.58 -23.04
N LYS A 260 -9.69 -5.68 -24.30
CA LYS A 260 -9.45 -6.99 -24.93
C LYS A 260 -8.11 -7.55 -24.47
N MET A 261 -8.04 -8.88 -24.45
CA MET A 261 -6.83 -9.63 -24.21
C MET A 261 -6.85 -10.98 -24.93
N THR A 262 -5.68 -11.54 -25.22
CA THR A 262 -5.53 -12.94 -25.66
C THR A 262 -4.21 -13.52 -25.16
N PHE A 263 -4.09 -14.84 -25.17
CA PHE A 263 -2.88 -15.56 -24.81
C PHE A 263 -2.25 -16.27 -26.01
N PHE A 264 -0.93 -16.40 -25.98
CA PHE A 264 -0.14 -17.28 -26.82
C PHE A 264 0.99 -17.86 -25.97
N LYS A 265 1.86 -18.68 -26.56
CA LYS A 265 2.93 -19.36 -25.80
C LYS A 265 4.28 -19.17 -26.47
N ASP A 266 5.30 -19.08 -25.64
CA ASP A 266 6.67 -19.20 -26.09
C ASP A 266 7.05 -20.67 -26.41
N PRO A 267 8.27 -20.92 -26.91
CA PRO A 267 8.72 -22.26 -27.28
C PRO A 267 8.71 -23.32 -26.18
N ASP A 268 8.74 -22.90 -24.91
CA ASP A 268 8.74 -23.71 -23.70
C ASP A 268 7.35 -23.76 -23.03
N GLY A 269 6.35 -23.10 -23.62
CA GLY A 269 4.98 -23.10 -23.13
C GLY A 269 4.69 -22.07 -22.04
N LEU A 270 5.58 -21.08 -21.83
CA LEU A 270 5.30 -19.93 -20.98
C LEU A 270 4.13 -19.14 -21.59
N PRO A 271 3.03 -18.91 -20.84
CA PRO A 271 1.93 -18.10 -21.34
C PRO A 271 2.39 -16.65 -21.46
N LEU A 272 2.17 -16.10 -22.65
CA LEU A 272 2.37 -14.70 -22.99
C LEU A 272 0.99 -14.09 -23.31
N GLU A 273 0.68 -12.95 -22.72
CA GLU A 273 -0.59 -12.23 -22.90
C GLU A 273 -0.36 -11.01 -23.79
N LEU A 274 -1.30 -10.74 -24.69
CA LEU A 274 -1.46 -9.44 -25.35
C LEU A 274 -2.64 -8.73 -24.70
N HIS A 275 -2.46 -7.46 -24.32
CA HIS A 275 -3.48 -6.67 -23.64
C HIS A 275 -3.52 -5.23 -24.18
N GLU A 276 -4.72 -4.68 -24.41
CA GLU A 276 -4.91 -3.27 -24.86
C GLU A 276 -4.80 -2.24 -23.71
#